data_AF-C6XI95-F1
#
_entry.id   AF-C6XI95-F1
#
_cell.length_a   1.000
_cell.length_b   1.000
_cell.length_c   1.000
_cell.angle_alpha   90.00
_cell.angle_beta   90.00
_cell.angle_gamma   90.00
#
_symmetry.space_group_name_H-M   'P 1'
#
loop_
_entity.id
_entity.type
_entity.pdbx_description
1 polymer ?
#
loop_
_entity_poly.entity_id
_entity_poly.type
_entity_poly.pdbx_seq_one_letter_code
_entity_poly.pdbx_strand_id
1 'polypeptide(L)'
;MITGDTRLSLAGQKTLLNEWVANTHSDQIASREAMQPAQFITELAYISIMEKVDADVYFRFSGSEIRRMLGREAKGHRLVQFPRLANSKSGIPAVRSAFRNTQPVSGTEELPGNIVHFWLRLPVMDKDGKVTQLICHDRLLEHSMLEVEAPEYELRRRVNKAA
;
A
#
# COMPACT_ATOMS: atom_id res chain seq x y z
N MET A 1 5.96 -18.38 -3.64
CA MET A 1 7.20 -17.59 -3.81
C MET A 1 6.78 -16.14 -4.01
N ILE A 2 6.99 -15.27 -3.02
CA ILE A 2 6.55 -13.86 -3.05
C ILE A 2 7.51 -13.12 -3.99
N THR A 3 7.08 -12.86 -5.23
CA THR A 3 7.87 -12.21 -6.27
C THR A 3 7.58 -10.71 -6.31
N GLY A 4 8.26 -9.99 -5.43
CA GLY A 4 8.38 -8.55 -5.42
C GLY A 4 9.46 -8.22 -4.40
N ASP A 5 10.36 -7.26 -4.69
CA ASP A 5 11.37 -6.81 -3.73
C ASP A 5 10.62 -6.13 -2.56
N THR A 6 10.17 -6.94 -1.61
CA THR A 6 9.26 -6.55 -0.52
C THR A 6 10.08 -5.95 0.61
N ARG A 7 11.04 -5.07 0.29
CA ARG A 7 11.88 -4.38 1.26
C ARG A 7 11.08 -3.25 1.89
N LEU A 8 10.14 -3.64 2.74
CA LEU A 8 9.37 -2.72 3.57
C LEU A 8 10.32 -2.07 4.56
N SER A 9 10.29 -0.74 4.60
CA SER A 9 11.18 0.04 5.46
C SER A 9 10.47 0.64 6.67
N LEU A 10 9.12 0.70 6.63
CA LEU A 10 8.30 1.22 7.71
C LEU A 10 7.76 0.09 8.58
N ALA A 11 7.81 0.29 9.91
CA ALA A 11 7.24 -0.66 10.86
C ALA A 11 5.76 -0.94 10.60
N GLY A 12 4.96 0.10 10.32
CA GLY A 12 3.55 -0.04 10.00
C GLY A 12 3.24 -0.90 8.77
N GLN A 13 4.06 -0.78 7.71
CA GLN A 13 3.94 -1.63 6.53
C GLN A 13 4.28 -3.08 6.85
N LYS A 14 5.34 -3.31 7.65
CA LYS A 14 5.74 -4.64 8.12
C LYS A 14 4.63 -5.28 8.96
N THR A 15 4.00 -4.54 9.88
CA THR A 15 2.85 -5.00 10.66
C THR A 15 1.71 -5.45 9.76
N LEU A 16 1.31 -4.61 8.80
CA LEU A 16 0.20 -4.94 7.91
C LEU A 16 0.50 -6.14 7.00
N LEU A 17 1.74 -6.26 6.51
CA LEU A 17 2.17 -7.44 5.73
C LEU A 17 2.19 -8.70 6.60
N ASN A 18 2.69 -8.63 7.84
CA ASN A 18 2.75 -9.78 8.75
C ASN A 18 1.35 -10.31 9.04
N GLU A 19 0.37 -9.43 9.27
CA GLU A 19 -1.03 -9.83 9.44
C GLU A 19 -1.58 -10.51 8.18
N TRP A 20 -1.24 -10.00 6.99
CA TRP A 20 -1.65 -10.63 5.74
C TRP A 20 -1.02 -12.03 5.56
N VAL A 21 0.26 -12.19 5.90
CA VAL A 21 0.96 -13.47 5.84
C VAL A 21 0.41 -14.45 6.87
N ALA A 22 0.13 -14.00 8.10
CA ALA A 22 -0.44 -14.84 9.17
C ALA A 22 -1.82 -15.42 8.81
N ASN A 23 -2.57 -14.70 7.97
CA ASN A 23 -3.89 -15.12 7.48
C ASN A 23 -3.83 -15.75 6.07
N THR A 24 -2.63 -16.05 5.56
CA THR A 24 -2.43 -16.77 4.29
C THR A 24 -2.13 -18.23 4.58
N HIS A 25 -2.75 -19.14 3.84
CA HIS A 25 -2.56 -20.58 3.90
C HIS A 25 -2.00 -21.12 2.58
N SER A 26 -1.60 -22.40 2.53
CA SER A 26 -0.87 -23.00 1.40
C SER A 26 -1.45 -22.69 0.02
N ASP A 27 -2.77 -22.57 -0.09
CA ASP A 27 -3.49 -22.39 -1.36
C ASP A 27 -4.40 -21.15 -1.40
N GLN A 28 -4.35 -20.31 -0.35
CA GLN A 28 -5.29 -19.20 -0.17
C GLN A 28 -4.61 -17.98 0.46
N ILE A 29 -4.71 -16.82 -0.18
CA ILE A 29 -4.28 -15.55 0.42
C ILE A 29 -5.28 -15.08 1.50
N ALA A 30 -4.90 -14.11 2.32
CA ALA A 30 -5.79 -13.57 3.34
C ALA A 30 -7.15 -13.13 2.81
N SER A 31 -8.23 -13.50 3.51
CA SER A 31 -9.56 -12.93 3.27
C SER A 31 -9.65 -11.52 3.84
N ARG A 32 -10.55 -10.70 3.28
CA ARG A 32 -10.79 -9.35 3.82
C ARG A 32 -11.24 -9.40 5.28
N GLU A 33 -12.06 -10.39 5.63
CA GLU A 33 -12.60 -10.60 6.97
C GLU A 33 -11.53 -11.05 7.97
N ALA A 34 -10.50 -11.76 7.53
CA ALA A 34 -9.38 -12.13 8.38
C ALA A 34 -8.49 -10.91 8.74
N MET A 35 -8.45 -9.89 7.88
CA MET A 35 -7.66 -8.67 8.09
C MET A 35 -8.33 -7.69 9.07
N GLN A 36 -8.28 -8.01 10.36
CA GLN A 36 -8.97 -7.26 11.41
C GLN A 36 -8.28 -5.91 11.72
N PRO A 37 -8.99 -4.76 11.62
CA PRO A 37 -8.41 -3.42 11.88
C PRO A 37 -7.71 -3.26 13.23
N ALA A 38 -8.14 -4.00 14.25
CA ALA A 38 -7.55 -3.95 15.59
C ALA A 38 -6.05 -4.31 15.60
N GLN A 39 -5.59 -5.15 14.66
CA GLN A 39 -4.19 -5.61 14.60
C GLN A 39 -3.24 -4.55 14.01
N PHE A 40 -3.78 -3.54 13.34
CA PHE A 40 -3.00 -2.46 12.70
C PHE A 40 -3.68 -1.10 12.93
N ILE A 41 -4.23 -0.90 14.13
CA ILE A 41 -5.05 0.27 14.47
C ILE A 41 -4.28 1.59 14.29
N THR A 42 -2.97 1.59 14.57
CA THR A 42 -2.08 2.76 14.40
C THR A 42 -1.90 3.15 12.93
N GLU A 43 -2.15 2.23 12.01
CA GLU A 43 -1.94 2.42 10.58
C GLU A 43 -3.21 2.83 9.83
N LEU A 44 -4.38 2.78 10.47
CA LEU A 44 -5.68 3.02 9.81
C LEU A 44 -5.77 4.38 9.12
N ALA A 45 -5.08 5.39 9.65
CA ALA A 45 -5.02 6.72 9.07
C ALA A 45 -4.39 6.70 7.66
N TYR A 46 -3.42 5.81 7.43
CA TYR A 46 -2.64 5.64 6.20
C TYR A 46 -3.17 4.51 5.30
N ILE A 47 -4.32 3.92 5.64
CA ILE A 47 -4.89 2.80 4.88
C ILE A 47 -6.00 3.29 3.96
N SER A 48 -6.04 2.77 2.74
CA SER A 48 -7.21 2.82 1.87
C SER A 48 -7.61 1.42 1.44
N ILE A 49 -8.89 1.24 1.12
CA ILE A 49 -9.38 0.00 0.52
C ILE A 49 -9.83 0.34 -0.89
N MET A 50 -9.26 -0.37 -1.85
CA MET A 50 -9.65 -0.28 -3.26
C MET A 50 -10.38 -1.55 -3.66
N GLU A 51 -11.45 -1.40 -4.42
CA GLU A 51 -12.22 -2.51 -4.98
C GLU A 51 -12.24 -2.44 -6.49
N LYS A 52 -12.01 -3.59 -7.12
CA LYS A 52 -12.15 -3.76 -8.56
C LYS A 52 -13.63 -4.00 -8.88
N VAL A 53 -14.19 -3.15 -9.72
CA VAL A 53 -15.55 -3.29 -10.28
C VAL A 53 -15.40 -3.26 -11.79
N ASP A 54 -15.68 -4.40 -12.42
CA ASP A 54 -15.43 -4.65 -13.84
C ASP A 54 -13.95 -4.36 -14.24
N ALA A 55 -13.73 -3.36 -15.09
CA ALA A 55 -12.41 -2.92 -15.55
C ALA A 55 -11.83 -1.76 -14.71
N ASP A 56 -12.64 -1.16 -13.84
CA ASP A 56 -12.29 0.01 -13.04
C ASP A 56 -11.94 -0.36 -11.59
N VAL A 57 -11.27 0.57 -10.90
CA VAL A 57 -10.91 0.44 -9.50
C VAL A 57 -11.43 1.65 -8.73
N TYR A 58 -12.16 1.41 -7.65
CA TYR A 58 -12.82 2.41 -6.83
C TYR A 58 -12.29 2.40 -5.40
N PHE A 59 -12.18 3.56 -4.78
CA PHE A 59 -11.95 3.64 -3.35
C PHE A 59 -13.23 3.30 -2.59
N ARG A 60 -13.15 2.36 -1.65
CA ARG A 60 -14.23 2.00 -0.71
C ARG A 60 -14.04 2.62 0.67
N PHE A 61 -12.78 2.81 1.02
CA PHE A 61 -12.36 3.44 2.27
C PHE A 61 -11.08 4.23 2.03
N SER A 62 -10.90 5.31 2.77
CA SER A 62 -9.66 6.07 2.82
C SER A 62 -9.51 6.63 4.21
N GLY A 63 -8.39 6.33 4.87
CA GLY A 63 -8.01 6.88 6.16
C GLY A 63 -7.81 8.40 6.09
N SER A 64 -7.73 9.05 7.25
CA SER A 64 -7.60 10.51 7.33
C SER A 64 -6.39 11.05 6.58
N GLU A 65 -5.25 10.36 6.67
CA GLU A 65 -4.01 10.78 6.01
C GLU A 65 -4.07 10.54 4.51
N ILE A 66 -4.77 9.49 4.06
CA ILE A 66 -5.04 9.28 2.64
C ILE A 66 -5.91 10.41 2.07
N ARG A 67 -6.98 10.79 2.76
CA ARG A 67 -7.84 11.91 2.33
C ARG A 67 -7.06 13.22 2.28
N ARG A 68 -6.16 13.45 3.25
CA ARG A 68 -5.24 14.61 3.27
C ARG A 68 -4.32 14.59 2.05
N MET A 69 -3.68 13.46 1.77
CA MET A 69 -2.79 13.28 0.60
C MET A 69 -3.53 13.50 -0.73
N LEU A 70 -4.76 13.00 -0.85
CA LEU A 70 -5.58 13.12 -2.06
C LEU A 70 -6.24 14.50 -2.20
N GLY A 71 -6.22 15.32 -1.15
CA GLY A 71 -6.81 16.67 -1.11
C GLY A 71 -8.34 16.70 -1.10
N ARG A 72 -9.01 15.54 -1.03
CA ARG A 72 -10.47 15.42 -0.98
C ARG A 72 -10.90 14.02 -0.55
N GLU A 73 -12.19 13.85 -0.27
CA GLU A 73 -12.80 12.53 -0.09
C GLU A 73 -12.61 11.68 -1.36
N ALA A 74 -12.27 10.40 -1.17
CA ALA A 74 -12.00 9.47 -2.26
C ALA A 74 -13.02 8.36 -2.34
N LYS A 75 -13.74 8.04 -1.26
CA LYS A 75 -14.76 6.98 -1.25
C LYS A 75 -15.77 7.18 -2.39
N GLY A 76 -15.99 6.12 -3.17
CA GLY A 76 -16.89 6.12 -4.32
C GLY A 76 -16.27 6.66 -5.62
N HIS A 77 -15.08 7.25 -5.56
CA HIS A 77 -14.38 7.73 -6.76
C HIS A 77 -13.47 6.66 -7.36
N ARG A 78 -13.30 6.73 -8.68
CA ARG A 78 -12.36 5.88 -9.42
C ARG A 78 -10.93 6.33 -9.19
N LEU A 79 -9.99 5.39 -9.15
CA LEU A 79 -8.56 5.68 -9.06
C LEU A 79 -8.10 6.66 -10.15
N VAL A 80 -8.59 6.49 -11.38
CA VAL A 80 -8.28 7.36 -12.53
C VAL A 80 -8.69 8.83 -12.32
N GLN A 81 -9.61 9.11 -11.40
CA GLN A 81 -10.02 10.48 -11.05
C GLN A 81 -8.99 11.20 -10.16
N PHE A 82 -7.89 10.53 -9.78
CA PHE A 82 -6.75 11.10 -9.06
C PHE A 82 -5.49 11.00 -9.93
N PRO A 83 -5.30 11.84 -10.95
CA PRO A 83 -4.28 11.62 -11.98
C PRO A 83 -2.85 11.50 -11.44
N ARG A 84 -2.50 12.28 -10.39
CA ARG A 84 -1.17 12.20 -9.76
C ARG A 84 -0.89 10.82 -9.17
N LEU A 85 -1.86 10.25 -8.43
CA LEU A 85 -1.74 8.90 -7.90
C LEU A 85 -1.87 7.86 -9.00
N ALA A 86 -2.85 8.00 -9.90
CA ALA A 86 -3.11 7.03 -10.96
C ALA A 86 -1.89 6.78 -11.85
N ASN A 87 -1.14 7.85 -12.16
CA ASN A 87 0.05 7.82 -13.01
C ASN A 87 1.35 7.54 -12.24
N SER A 88 1.33 7.47 -10.91
CA SER A 88 2.53 7.15 -10.12
C SER A 88 2.84 5.65 -10.17
N LYS A 89 4.00 5.26 -9.63
CA LYS A 89 4.36 3.82 -9.53
C LYS A 89 3.40 3.07 -8.61
N SER A 90 2.90 3.75 -7.57
CA SER A 90 1.99 3.19 -6.56
C SER A 90 0.53 3.11 -7.02
N GLY A 91 0.18 3.77 -8.13
CA GLY A 91 -1.16 3.83 -8.70
C GLY A 91 -1.54 2.63 -9.55
N ILE A 92 -2.02 2.90 -10.77
CA ILE A 92 -2.52 1.87 -11.70
C ILE A 92 -1.52 0.72 -11.91
N PRO A 93 -0.20 0.96 -12.10
CA PRO A 93 0.75 -0.12 -12.32
C PRO A 93 0.82 -1.10 -11.15
N ALA A 94 1.01 -0.60 -9.92
CA ALA A 94 1.07 -1.44 -8.71
C ALA A 94 -0.27 -2.13 -8.42
N VAL A 95 -1.38 -1.40 -8.52
CA VAL A 95 -2.74 -1.93 -8.30
C VAL A 95 -3.04 -3.07 -9.27
N ARG A 96 -2.76 -2.90 -10.57
CA ARG A 96 -2.93 -3.95 -11.57
C ARG A 96 -2.02 -5.15 -11.30
N SER A 97 -0.77 -4.91 -10.89
CA SER A 97 0.17 -5.98 -10.56
C SER A 97 -0.31 -6.80 -9.36
N ALA A 98 -0.79 -6.14 -8.30
CA ALA A 98 -1.30 -6.81 -7.11
C ALA A 98 -2.53 -7.67 -7.40
N PHE A 99 -3.49 -7.15 -8.20
CA PHE A 99 -4.66 -7.92 -8.62
C PHE A 99 -4.30 -9.10 -9.52
N ARG A 100 -3.42 -8.90 -10.51
CA ARG A 100 -3.07 -9.94 -11.48
C ARG A 100 -2.27 -11.08 -10.85
N ASN A 101 -1.29 -10.73 -10.01
CA ASN A 101 -0.35 -11.70 -9.47
C ASN A 101 -0.83 -12.30 -8.15
N THR A 102 -1.88 -11.74 -7.54
CA THR A 102 -2.39 -12.13 -6.21
C THR A 102 -1.27 -12.22 -5.16
N GLN A 103 -0.34 -11.27 -5.21
CA GLN A 103 0.79 -11.14 -4.30
C GLN A 103 0.90 -9.71 -3.79
N PRO A 104 1.45 -9.50 -2.58
CA PRO A 104 1.85 -8.18 -2.10
C PRO A 104 2.75 -7.46 -3.09
N VAL A 105 2.47 -6.19 -3.35
CA VAL A 105 3.33 -5.31 -4.16
C VAL A 105 3.65 -4.06 -3.36
N SER A 106 4.93 -3.75 -3.21
CA SER A 106 5.40 -2.58 -2.47
C SER A 106 6.46 -1.83 -3.22
N GLY A 107 6.72 -0.60 -2.80
CA GLY A 107 7.85 0.16 -3.27
C GLY A 107 8.00 1.49 -2.58
N THR A 108 8.98 2.23 -3.09
CA THR A 108 9.27 3.61 -2.68
C THR A 108 9.43 4.48 -3.92
N GLU A 109 9.01 5.73 -3.83
CA GLU A 109 9.26 6.74 -4.85
C GLU A 109 9.63 8.08 -4.20
N GLU A 110 10.71 8.70 -4.69
CA GLU A 110 11.08 10.07 -4.33
C GLU A 110 10.13 11.03 -5.05
N LEU A 111 9.52 11.92 -4.28
CA LEU A 111 8.61 12.97 -4.76
C LEU A 111 9.28 14.34 -4.64
N PRO A 112 8.79 15.35 -5.39
CA PRO A 112 9.25 16.73 -5.21
C PRO A 112 9.10 17.20 -3.75
N GLY A 113 10.00 18.09 -3.31
CA GLY A 113 9.94 18.69 -1.98
C GLY A 113 10.59 17.87 -0.86
N ASN A 114 11.56 16.99 -1.18
CA ASN A 114 12.23 16.12 -0.21
C ASN A 114 11.27 15.20 0.54
N ILE A 115 10.30 14.64 -0.20
CA ILE A 115 9.33 13.68 0.32
C ILE A 115 9.59 12.33 -0.31
N VAL A 116 9.62 11.27 0.51
CA VAL A 116 9.62 9.89 0.05
C VAL A 116 8.24 9.31 0.29
N HIS A 117 7.67 8.71 -0.75
CA HIS A 117 6.45 7.93 -0.66
C HIS A 117 6.77 6.45 -0.49
N PHE A 118 6.35 5.89 0.63
CA PHE A 118 6.37 4.46 0.92
C PHE A 118 4.97 3.88 0.70
N TRP A 119 4.85 2.84 -0.13
CA TRP A 119 3.55 2.28 -0.46
C TRP A 119 3.55 0.74 -0.48
N LEU A 120 2.39 0.17 -0.15
CA LEU A 120 2.11 -1.26 -0.14
C LEU A 120 0.69 -1.53 -0.64
N ARG A 121 0.53 -2.59 -1.43
CA ARG A 121 -0.74 -3.09 -1.98
C ARG A 121 -0.88 -4.56 -1.60
N LEU A 122 -1.88 -4.87 -0.77
CA LEU A 122 -2.15 -6.21 -0.28
C LEU A 122 -3.45 -6.74 -0.89
N PRO A 123 -3.40 -7.73 -1.79
CA PRO A 123 -4.60 -8.35 -2.31
C PRO A 123 -5.32 -9.15 -1.23
N VAL A 124 -6.64 -9.05 -1.16
CA VAL A 124 -7.44 -9.85 -0.23
C VAL A 124 -8.59 -10.52 -0.96
N MET A 125 -8.97 -11.71 -0.52
CA MET A 125 -10.14 -12.40 -1.05
C MET A 125 -11.43 -11.82 -0.47
N ASP A 126 -12.46 -11.76 -1.31
CA ASP A 126 -13.84 -11.63 -0.87
C ASP A 126 -14.40 -12.97 -0.38
N LYS A 127 -15.68 -12.93 0.04
CA LYS A 127 -16.43 -14.10 0.52
C LYS A 127 -16.58 -15.22 -0.51
N ASP A 128 -16.43 -14.92 -1.80
CA ASP A 128 -16.55 -15.88 -2.89
C ASP A 128 -15.17 -16.43 -3.30
N GLY A 129 -14.12 -16.13 -2.53
CA GLY A 129 -12.74 -16.56 -2.78
C GLY A 129 -12.06 -15.82 -3.93
N LYS A 130 -12.60 -14.69 -4.38
CA LYS A 130 -12.04 -13.90 -5.49
C LYS A 130 -11.24 -12.72 -4.97
N VAL A 131 -10.13 -12.40 -5.63
CA VAL A 131 -9.34 -11.20 -5.32
C VAL A 131 -9.96 -9.97 -5.98
N THR A 132 -10.95 -9.39 -5.31
CA THR A 132 -11.68 -8.20 -5.77
C THR A 132 -11.26 -6.93 -5.03
N GLN A 133 -10.52 -7.05 -3.94
CA GLN A 133 -10.10 -5.90 -3.12
C GLN A 133 -8.59 -5.88 -2.86
N LEU A 134 -8.08 -4.67 -2.67
CA LEU A 134 -6.75 -4.40 -2.13
C LEU A 134 -6.88 -3.59 -0.84
N ILE A 135 -6.11 -3.98 0.18
CA ILE A 135 -5.77 -3.10 1.29
C ILE A 135 -4.48 -2.39 0.91
N CYS A 136 -4.55 -1.06 0.83
CA CYS A 136 -3.45 -0.20 0.44
C CYS A 136 -2.93 0.56 1.65
N HIS A 137 -1.61 0.69 1.78
CA HIS A 137 -0.96 1.56 2.76
C HIS A 137 -0.09 2.55 2.00
N ASP A 138 -0.23 3.84 2.29
CA ASP A 138 0.52 4.93 1.67
C ASP A 138 0.99 5.90 2.75
N ARG A 139 2.32 6.08 2.85
CA ARG A 139 2.95 7.02 3.79
C ARG A 139 3.91 7.95 3.07
N LEU A 140 3.72 9.25 3.29
CA LEU A 140 4.64 10.29 2.85
C LEU A 140 5.52 10.70 4.02
N LEU A 141 6.84 10.59 3.86
CA LEU A 141 7.80 11.03 4.86
C LEU A 141 8.72 12.09 4.27
N GLU A 142 8.92 13.18 5.02
CA GLU A 142 9.98 14.13 4.70
C GLU A 142 11.36 13.51 4.93
N HIS A 143 12.37 13.95 4.19
CA HIS A 143 13.75 13.45 4.33
C HIS A 143 14.28 13.59 5.75
N SER A 144 13.89 14.65 6.45
CA SER A 144 14.22 14.91 7.87
C SER A 144 13.76 13.80 8.81
N MET A 145 12.71 13.05 8.46
CA MET A 145 12.13 12.01 9.28
C MET A 145 12.66 10.61 8.96
N LEU A 146 13.43 10.45 7.87
CA LEU A 146 13.84 9.12 7.39
C LEU A 146 14.75 8.37 8.35
N GLU A 147 15.64 9.07 9.07
CA GLU A 147 16.52 8.43 10.07
C GLU A 147 15.71 7.78 11.20
N VAL A 148 14.57 8.38 11.57
CA VAL A 148 13.74 7.92 12.68
C VAL A 148 12.74 6.86 12.21
N GLU A 149 12.04 7.14 11.12
CA GLU A 149 10.87 6.35 10.68
C GLU A 149 11.24 5.23 9.68
N ALA A 150 12.35 5.38 8.96
CA ALA A 150 12.79 4.45 7.91
C ALA A 150 14.33 4.27 7.89
N PRO A 151 14.98 3.95 9.02
CA PRO A 151 16.45 3.98 9.15
C PRO A 151 17.16 3.08 8.13
N GLU A 152 16.61 1.90 7.84
CA GLU A 152 17.17 1.00 6.82
C GLU A 152 17.12 1.59 5.40
N TYR A 153 16.06 2.35 5.07
CA TYR A 153 15.95 3.03 3.80
C TYR A 153 16.98 4.15 3.69
N GLU A 154 17.11 4.96 4.74
CA GLU A 154 18.05 6.09 4.74
C GLU A 154 19.50 5.61 4.64
N LEU A 155 19.86 4.53 5.35
CA LEU A 155 21.18 3.92 5.23
C LEU A 155 21.48 3.50 3.79
N ARG A 156 20.57 2.78 3.14
CA ARG A 156 20.73 2.35 1.73
C ARG A 156 20.82 3.55 0.79
N ARG A 157 19.98 4.57 1.00
CA ARG A 157 19.98 5.81 0.22
C ARG A 157 21.32 6.53 0.31
N ARG A 158 21.93 6.60 1.50
CA ARG A 158 23.27 7.20 1.70
C ARG A 158 24.37 6.40 1.01
N VAL A 159 24.36 5.08 1.16
CA VAL A 159 25.34 4.20 0.51
C VAL A 159 25.27 4.34 -1.01
N ASN A 160 24.08 4.33 -1.58
CA ASN A 160 23.89 4.47 -3.03
C ASN A 160 24.24 5.86 -3.57
N LYS A 161 24.25 6.90 -2.74
CA LYS A 161 24.69 8.26 -3.12
C LYS A 161 26.20 8.45 -3.05
N ALA A 162 26.89 7.60 -2.28
CA ALA A 162 28.34 7.65 -2.10
C ALA A 162 29.11 6.78 -3.10
N ALA A 163 28.39 5.92 -3.85
CA ALA A 163 28.90 5.06 -4.92
C ALA A 163 28.67 5.71 -6.30
#